data_AF-A0A5N8VTD7-F1
#
_entry.id   AF-A0A5N8VTD7-F1
#
_cell.length_a   1.000
_cell.length_b   1.000
_cell.length_c   1.000
_cell.angle_alpha   90.00
_cell.angle_beta   90.00
_cell.angle_gamma   90.00
#
_symmetry.space_group_name_H-M   'P 1'
#
loop_
_entity.id
_entity.type
_entity.pdbx_description
1 polymer ?
#
loop_
_entity_poly.entity_id
_entity_poly.type
_entity_poly.pdbx_seq_one_letter_code
_entity_poly.pdbx_strand_id
1 'polypeptide(L)'
;MDAGLAALLGAAVGSVATLGAAIVSGRAQARAQHDHWRRQHRRDAYANYLSALHDRDIAMDAILDALRSDDPDLPDVDEKMRRFVTLAREVHRAAEVVILEGPDSIAQVASRVTHASSNLSRVMRRMAENAHAGDTTRKAEDTALAAEREHILYRAVKDFRLAARSVIGNTK
;
A
#
# COMPACT_ATOMS: atom_id res chain seq x y z
N MET A 1 23.25 60.04 -33.96
CA MET A 1 21.89 59.62 -33.53
C MET A 1 21.86 58.10 -33.65
N ASP A 2 22.22 57.36 -32.60
CA ASP A 2 22.26 55.89 -32.63
C ASP A 2 21.74 55.21 -31.34
N ALA A 3 21.46 55.98 -30.28
CA ALA A 3 21.03 55.45 -28.99
C ALA A 3 19.56 54.98 -28.99
N GLY A 4 18.68 55.63 -29.76
CA GLY A 4 17.25 55.32 -29.80
C GLY A 4 16.94 54.00 -30.53
N LEU A 5 17.70 53.68 -31.58
CA LEU A 5 17.52 52.46 -32.35
C LEU A 5 18.07 51.24 -31.60
N ALA A 6 19.20 51.40 -30.89
CA ALA A 6 19.74 50.39 -30.00
C ALA A 6 18.80 50.08 -28.82
N ALA A 7 18.16 51.09 -28.24
CA ALA A 7 17.18 50.90 -27.15
C ALA A 7 15.92 50.16 -27.62
N LEU A 8 15.42 50.47 -28.81
CA LEU A 8 14.22 49.84 -29.39
C LEU A 8 14.48 48.38 -29.79
N LEU A 9 15.66 48.09 -30.35
CA LEU A 9 16.11 46.72 -30.65
C LEU A 9 16.38 45.91 -29.36
N GLY A 10 16.97 46.54 -28.34
CA GLY A 10 17.16 45.90 -27.02
C GLY A 10 15.84 45.56 -26.33
N ALA A 11 14.83 46.43 -26.44
CA ALA A 11 13.49 46.18 -25.89
C ALA A 11 12.73 45.10 -26.68
N ALA A 12 12.85 45.06 -28.00
CA ALA A 12 12.24 44.03 -28.84
C ALA A 12 12.85 42.64 -28.61
N VAL A 13 14.18 42.54 -28.53
CA VAL A 13 14.87 41.27 -28.22
C VAL A 13 14.60 40.84 -26.77
N GLY A 14 14.59 41.79 -25.83
CA GLY A 14 14.27 41.52 -24.42
C GLY A 14 12.85 40.99 -24.20
N SER A 15 11.86 41.53 -24.91
CA SER A 15 10.46 41.10 -24.82
C SER A 15 10.20 39.73 -25.46
N VAL A 16 10.81 39.42 -26.60
CA VAL A 16 10.74 38.08 -27.23
C VAL A 16 11.44 37.02 -26.37
N ALA A 17 12.61 37.34 -25.82
CA ALA A 17 13.32 36.46 -24.88
C ALA A 17 12.50 36.19 -23.60
N THR A 18 11.85 37.22 -23.07
CA THR A 18 11.00 37.11 -21.86
C THR A 18 9.75 36.27 -22.11
N LEU A 19 9.07 36.43 -23.24
CA LEU A 19 7.91 35.60 -23.62
C LEU A 19 8.31 34.13 -23.85
N GLY A 20 9.44 33.88 -24.51
CA GLY A 20 9.99 32.54 -24.69
C GLY A 20 10.34 31.86 -23.35
N ALA A 21 10.99 32.60 -22.44
CA ALA A 21 11.32 32.12 -21.10
C ALA A 21 10.05 31.84 -20.26
N ALA A 22 9.01 32.66 -20.38
CA ALA A 22 7.75 32.47 -19.66
C ALA A 22 7.00 31.21 -20.11
N ILE A 23 6.96 30.90 -21.41
CA ILE A 23 6.32 29.69 -21.93
C ILE A 23 7.08 28.43 -21.50
N VAL A 24 8.42 28.44 -21.59
CA VAL A 24 9.26 27.31 -21.17
C VAL A 24 9.16 27.09 -19.65
N SER A 25 9.26 28.17 -18.87
CA SER A 25 9.14 28.13 -17.41
C SER A 25 7.73 27.68 -16.98
N GLY A 26 6.68 28.17 -17.64
CA GLY A 26 5.30 27.76 -17.38
C GLY A 26 5.06 26.27 -17.64
N ARG A 27 5.63 25.71 -18.73
CA ARG A 27 5.54 24.27 -19.01
C ARG A 27 6.37 23.43 -18.04
N ALA A 28 7.56 23.91 -17.66
CA ALA A 28 8.39 23.25 -16.65
C ALA A 28 7.72 23.25 -15.27
N GLN A 29 7.10 24.37 -14.89
CA GLN A 29 6.37 24.53 -13.64
C GLN A 29 5.10 23.68 -13.60
N ALA A 30 4.33 23.62 -14.68
CA ALA A 30 3.15 22.76 -14.77
C ALA A 30 3.52 21.27 -14.67
N ARG A 31 4.62 20.84 -15.30
CA ARG A 31 5.14 19.46 -15.17
C ARG A 31 5.59 19.17 -13.74
N ALA A 32 6.38 20.05 -13.13
CA ALA A 32 6.85 19.89 -11.77
C ALA A 32 5.69 19.82 -10.75
N GLN A 33 4.63 20.60 -10.94
CA GLN A 33 3.41 20.54 -10.13
C GLN A 33 2.66 19.22 -10.34
N HIS A 34 2.51 18.76 -11.59
CA HIS A 34 1.87 17.48 -11.89
C HIS A 34 2.65 16.29 -11.29
N ASP A 35 3.97 16.32 -11.37
CA ASP A 35 4.85 15.30 -10.79
C ASP A 35 4.82 15.32 -9.26
N HIS A 36 4.73 16.51 -8.66
CA HIS A 36 4.54 16.64 -7.23
C HIS A 36 3.18 16.08 -6.78
N TRP A 37 2.11 16.43 -7.50
CA TRP A 37 0.75 15.95 -7.21
C TRP A 37 0.65 14.42 -7.31
N ARG A 38 1.20 13.82 -8.37
CA ARG A 38 1.27 12.35 -8.53
C ARG A 38 2.07 11.68 -7.42
N ARG A 39 3.21 12.25 -7.01
CA ARG A 39 4.02 11.70 -5.92
C ARG A 39 3.28 11.73 -4.60
N GLN A 40 2.57 12.82 -4.31
CA GLN A 40 1.78 12.94 -3.10
C GLN A 40 0.64 11.91 -3.08
N HIS A 41 -0.11 11.77 -4.19
CA HIS A 41 -1.20 10.78 -4.30
C HIS A 41 -0.70 9.35 -4.06
N ARG A 42 0.43 8.97 -4.67
CA ARG A 42 1.06 7.66 -4.43
C ARG A 42 1.48 7.47 -2.99
N ARG A 43 2.09 8.48 -2.37
CA ARG A 43 2.52 8.43 -0.97
C ARG A 43 1.32 8.18 -0.05
N ASP A 44 0.23 8.91 -0.27
CA ASP A 44 -0.98 8.79 0.53
C ASP A 44 -1.66 7.43 0.32
N ALA A 45 -1.74 6.95 -0.93
CA ALA A 45 -2.23 5.61 -1.25
C ALA A 45 -1.41 4.50 -0.55
N TYR A 46 -0.07 4.57 -0.61
CA TYR A 46 0.80 3.58 0.01
C TYR A 46 0.74 3.63 1.53
N ALA A 47 0.65 4.83 2.12
CA ALA A 47 0.49 4.99 3.56
C ALA A 47 -0.84 4.40 4.04
N ASN A 48 -1.95 4.72 3.36
CA ASN A 48 -3.27 4.19 3.71
C ASN A 48 -3.32 2.66 3.61
N TYR A 49 -2.71 2.07 2.57
CA TYR A 49 -2.64 0.63 2.43
C TYR A 49 -1.79 -0.04 3.52
N LEU A 50 -0.66 0.54 3.88
CA LEU A 50 0.19 0.03 4.96
C LEU A 50 -0.49 0.12 6.33
N SER A 51 -1.23 1.19 6.60
CA SER A 51 -2.03 1.32 7.83
C SER A 51 -3.12 0.25 7.89
N ALA A 52 -3.89 0.07 6.81
CA ALA A 52 -4.93 -0.97 6.76
C ALA A 52 -4.34 -2.38 6.95
N LEU A 53 -3.17 -2.66 6.35
CA LEU A 53 -2.47 -3.93 6.56
C LEU A 53 -2.09 -4.14 8.02
N HIS A 54 -1.61 -3.10 8.69
CA HIS A 54 -1.23 -3.16 10.10
C HIS A 54 -2.44 -3.44 11.01
N ASP A 55 -3.56 -2.74 10.79
CA ASP A 55 -4.78 -2.97 11.58
C ASP A 55 -5.30 -4.40 11.42
N ARG A 56 -5.25 -4.93 10.18
CA ARG A 56 -5.58 -6.33 9.89
C ARG A 56 -4.63 -7.30 10.60
N ASP A 57 -3.34 -7.01 10.63
CA ASP A 57 -2.30 -7.82 11.28
C ASP A 57 -2.58 -7.95 12.79
N ILE A 58 -2.89 -6.84 13.46
CA ILE A 58 -3.28 -6.84 14.88
C ILE A 58 -4.51 -7.72 15.12
N ALA A 59 -5.52 -7.61 14.25
CA ALA A 59 -6.72 -8.45 14.37
C ALA A 59 -6.42 -9.94 14.11
N MET A 60 -5.43 -10.22 13.27
CA MET A 60 -5.00 -11.57 12.95
C MET A 60 -4.30 -12.23 14.12
N ASP A 61 -3.37 -11.53 14.76
CA ASP A 61 -2.66 -11.98 15.96
C ASP A 61 -3.65 -12.28 17.08
N ALA A 62 -4.64 -11.40 17.28
CA ALA A 62 -5.68 -11.59 18.28
C ALA A 62 -6.50 -12.88 18.08
N ILE A 63 -6.74 -13.30 16.83
CA ILE A 63 -7.42 -14.56 16.52
C ILE A 63 -6.50 -15.74 16.79
N LEU A 64 -5.25 -15.68 16.34
CA LEU A 64 -4.28 -16.75 16.55
C LEU A 64 -4.03 -16.99 18.04
N ASP A 65 -3.92 -15.93 18.83
CA ASP A 65 -3.77 -16.00 20.28
C ASP A 65 -5.00 -16.63 20.95
N ALA A 66 -6.22 -16.25 20.54
CA ALA A 66 -7.44 -16.86 21.05
C ALA A 66 -7.53 -18.37 20.73
N LEU A 67 -7.12 -18.77 19.52
CA LEU A 67 -7.14 -20.16 19.05
C LEU A 67 -6.00 -21.03 19.63
N ARG A 68 -5.00 -20.44 20.29
CA ARG A 68 -3.94 -21.23 20.96
C ARG A 68 -4.45 -21.98 22.18
N SER A 69 -5.46 -21.45 22.89
CA SER A 69 -6.06 -22.11 24.07
C SER A 69 -6.58 -23.51 23.73
N ASP A 70 -6.45 -24.45 24.66
CA ASP A 70 -7.07 -25.79 24.54
C ASP A 70 -8.59 -25.74 24.69
N ASP A 71 -9.09 -24.71 25.36
CA ASP A 71 -10.51 -24.36 25.45
C ASP A 71 -10.68 -22.89 25.04
N PRO A 72 -10.80 -22.60 23.73
CA PRO A 72 -10.96 -21.24 23.23
C PRO A 72 -12.38 -20.73 23.48
N ASP A 73 -12.50 -19.47 23.91
CA ASP A 73 -13.79 -18.78 24.01
C ASP A 73 -14.35 -18.52 22.60
N LEU A 74 -15.21 -19.44 22.12
CA LEU A 74 -15.74 -19.43 20.75
C LEU A 74 -16.50 -18.12 20.42
N PRO A 75 -17.37 -17.57 21.30
CA PRO A 75 -17.92 -16.23 21.12
C PRO A 75 -16.89 -15.13 20.87
N ASP A 76 -15.77 -15.13 21.59
CA ASP A 76 -14.68 -14.16 21.41
C ASP A 76 -13.94 -14.36 20.07
N VAL A 77 -13.68 -15.62 19.70
CA VAL A 77 -13.11 -15.98 18.39
C VAL A 77 -13.99 -15.46 17.25
N ASP A 78 -15.31 -15.65 17.36
CA ASP A 78 -16.26 -15.22 16.32
C ASP A 78 -16.33 -13.69 16.17
N GLU A 79 -16.27 -12.94 17.28
CA GLU A 79 -16.19 -11.49 17.25
C GLU A 79 -14.88 -11.02 16.59
N LYS A 80 -13.75 -11.60 16.97
CA LYS A 80 -12.45 -11.30 16.37
C LYS A 80 -12.43 -11.63 14.87
N MET A 81 -13.01 -12.76 14.47
CA MET A 81 -13.16 -13.15 13.05
C MET A 81 -14.03 -12.15 12.27
N ARG A 82 -15.14 -11.66 12.85
CA ARG A 82 -15.96 -10.61 12.21
C ARG A 82 -15.18 -9.31 12.02
N ARG A 83 -14.45 -8.86 13.05
CA ARG A 83 -13.57 -7.68 12.96
C ARG A 83 -12.51 -7.86 11.87
N PHE A 84 -11.86 -9.02 11.82
CA PHE A 84 -10.86 -9.34 10.81
C PHE A 84 -11.42 -9.30 9.38
N VAL A 85 -12.63 -9.83 9.15
CA VAL A 85 -13.28 -9.78 7.83
C VAL A 85 -13.55 -8.34 7.39
N THR A 86 -13.94 -7.46 8.31
CA THR A 86 -14.12 -6.03 8.01
C THR A 86 -12.79 -5.40 7.61
N LEU A 87 -11.73 -5.60 8.39
CA LEU A 87 -10.39 -5.06 8.10
C LEU A 87 -9.81 -5.62 6.80
N ALA A 88 -10.05 -6.89 6.49
CA ALA A 88 -9.62 -7.49 5.23
C ALA A 88 -10.27 -6.80 4.00
N ARG A 89 -11.52 -6.33 4.13
CA ARG A 89 -12.18 -5.53 3.08
C ARG A 89 -11.57 -4.14 2.95
N GLU A 90 -11.15 -3.53 4.05
CA GLU A 90 -10.46 -2.24 4.05
C GLU A 90 -9.09 -2.35 3.37
N VAL A 91 -8.31 -3.39 3.70
CA VAL A 91 -7.05 -3.72 3.02
C VAL A 91 -7.27 -3.88 1.53
N HIS A 92 -8.30 -4.61 1.13
CA HIS A 92 -8.61 -4.82 -0.29
C HIS A 92 -8.94 -3.49 -0.99
N ARG A 93 -9.80 -2.64 -0.41
CA ARG A 93 -10.11 -1.31 -0.96
C ARG A 93 -8.87 -0.44 -1.11
N ALA A 94 -8.00 -0.43 -0.11
CA ALA A 94 -6.75 0.33 -0.17
C ALA A 94 -5.78 -0.24 -1.22
N ALA A 95 -5.75 -1.57 -1.40
CA ALA A 95 -4.94 -2.20 -2.43
C ALA A 95 -5.36 -1.79 -3.85
N GLU A 96 -6.66 -1.66 -4.12
CA GLU A 96 -7.17 -1.22 -5.43
C GLU A 96 -6.65 0.18 -5.79
N VAL A 97 -6.61 1.11 -4.83
CA VAL A 97 -6.06 2.45 -5.04
C VAL A 97 -4.56 2.38 -5.33
N VAL A 98 -3.83 1.54 -4.60
CA VAL A 98 -2.39 1.33 -4.82
C VAL A 98 -2.10 0.74 -6.21
N ILE A 99 -2.91 -0.22 -6.66
CA ILE A 99 -2.80 -0.82 -7.99
C ILE A 99 -3.07 0.21 -9.09
N LEU A 100 -4.05 1.09 -8.88
CA LEU A 100 -4.40 2.14 -9.85
C LEU A 100 -3.34 3.25 -9.95
N GLU A 101 -2.80 3.69 -8.81
CA GLU A 101 -1.90 4.85 -8.74
C GLU A 101 -0.42 4.47 -8.91
N GLY A 102 -0.07 3.23 -8.58
CA GLY A 102 1.29 2.71 -8.59
C GLY A 102 1.76 2.29 -9.99
N PRO A 103 3.08 2.23 -10.23
CA PRO A 103 3.62 1.52 -11.39
C PRO A 103 3.37 0.01 -11.29
N ASP A 104 3.49 -0.72 -12.40
CA ASP A 104 3.27 -2.17 -12.46
C ASP A 104 4.06 -2.97 -11.41
N SER A 105 5.27 -2.52 -11.08
CA SER A 105 6.10 -3.15 -10.05
C SER A 105 5.44 -3.12 -8.66
N ILE A 106 4.70 -2.07 -8.33
CA ILE A 106 3.94 -1.94 -7.08
C ILE A 106 2.69 -2.80 -7.13
N ALA A 107 1.95 -2.79 -8.25
CA ALA A 107 0.77 -3.64 -8.42
C ALA A 107 1.10 -5.13 -8.25
N GLN A 108 2.22 -5.59 -8.84
CA GLN A 108 2.70 -6.97 -8.68
C GLN A 108 2.99 -7.32 -7.22
N VAL A 109 3.64 -6.44 -6.46
CA VAL A 109 3.97 -6.73 -5.06
C VAL A 109 2.71 -6.67 -4.18
N ALA A 110 1.80 -5.72 -4.44
CA ALA A 110 0.50 -5.66 -3.75
C ALA A 110 -0.34 -6.93 -3.98
N SER A 111 -0.34 -7.46 -5.20
CA SER A 111 -0.98 -8.74 -5.52
C SER A 111 -0.38 -9.91 -4.70
N ARG A 112 0.95 -9.97 -4.54
CA ARG A 112 1.60 -10.97 -3.67
C ARG A 112 1.15 -10.86 -2.22
N VAL A 113 1.02 -9.64 -1.69
CA VAL A 113 0.48 -9.42 -0.33
C VAL A 113 -0.95 -9.94 -0.24
N THR A 114 -1.81 -9.63 -1.21
CA THR A 114 -3.20 -10.11 -1.27
C THR A 114 -3.28 -11.64 -1.27
N HIS A 115 -2.44 -12.31 -2.06
CA HIS A 115 -2.39 -13.77 -2.10
C HIS A 115 -1.88 -14.37 -0.78
N ALA A 116 -0.80 -13.85 -0.21
CA ALA A 116 -0.27 -14.33 1.08
C ALA A 116 -1.29 -14.13 2.21
N SER A 117 -1.93 -12.96 2.24
CA SER A 117 -3.03 -12.60 3.13
C SER A 117 -4.19 -13.60 3.03
N SER A 118 -4.65 -13.89 1.81
CA SER A 118 -5.76 -14.82 1.57
C SER A 118 -5.43 -16.25 2.02
N ASN A 119 -4.18 -16.69 1.78
CA ASN A 119 -3.74 -18.02 2.20
C ASN A 119 -3.77 -18.17 3.73
N LEU A 120 -3.27 -17.18 4.46
CA LEU A 120 -3.31 -17.19 5.93
C LEU A 120 -4.75 -17.14 6.46
N SER A 121 -5.60 -16.27 5.92
CA SER A 121 -7.02 -16.20 6.28
C SER A 121 -7.75 -17.54 6.12
N ARG A 122 -7.37 -18.34 5.12
CA ARG A 122 -7.96 -19.66 4.88
C ARG A 122 -7.59 -20.66 5.97
N VAL A 123 -6.34 -20.62 6.44
CA VAL A 123 -5.87 -21.46 7.55
C VAL A 123 -6.60 -21.08 8.83
N MET A 124 -6.70 -19.79 9.14
CA MET A 124 -7.37 -19.32 10.36
C MET A 124 -8.85 -19.67 10.38
N ARG A 125 -9.54 -19.53 9.24
CA ARG A 125 -10.94 -19.94 9.12
C ARG A 125 -11.11 -21.43 9.41
N ARG A 126 -10.23 -22.27 8.84
CA ARG A 126 -10.22 -23.70 9.12
C ARG A 126 -9.98 -23.98 10.61
N MET A 127 -9.03 -23.29 11.24
CA MET A 127 -8.77 -23.45 12.67
C MET A 127 -9.99 -23.08 13.53
N ALA A 128 -10.68 -21.99 13.20
CA ALA A 128 -11.91 -21.59 13.88
C ALA A 128 -13.04 -22.62 13.67
N GLU A 129 -13.21 -23.13 12.45
CA GLU A 129 -14.17 -24.20 12.14
C GLU A 129 -13.88 -25.48 12.93
N ASN A 130 -12.60 -25.89 13.02
CA ASN A 130 -12.18 -27.05 13.80
C ASN A 130 -12.41 -26.83 15.30
N ALA A 131 -12.14 -25.62 15.82
CA ALA A 131 -12.41 -25.28 17.22
C ALA A 131 -13.90 -25.37 17.55
N HIS A 132 -14.77 -24.86 16.68
CA HIS A 132 -16.24 -25.01 16.81
C HIS A 132 -16.68 -26.48 16.77
N ALA A 133 -16.02 -27.32 15.99
CA ALA A 133 -16.28 -28.75 15.92
C ALA A 133 -15.71 -29.55 17.10
N GLY A 134 -14.90 -28.92 17.97
CA GLY A 134 -14.12 -29.61 19.00
C GLY A 134 -13.04 -30.54 18.42
N ASP A 135 -12.66 -30.38 17.15
CA ASP A 135 -11.66 -31.20 16.48
C ASP A 135 -10.25 -30.66 16.73
N THR A 136 -9.51 -31.34 17.59
CA THR A 136 -8.13 -30.98 17.93
C THR A 136 -7.07 -31.75 17.13
N THR A 137 -7.47 -32.70 16.26
CA THR A 137 -6.55 -33.62 15.58
C THR A 137 -5.50 -32.91 14.75
N ARG A 138 -5.87 -31.77 14.15
CA ARG A 138 -5.00 -30.96 13.28
C ARG A 138 -4.47 -29.69 13.93
N LYS A 139 -4.75 -29.46 15.23
CA LYS A 139 -4.43 -28.18 15.90
C LYS A 139 -2.95 -27.81 15.76
N ALA A 140 -2.06 -28.76 16.01
CA ALA A 140 -0.61 -28.54 15.90
C ALA A 140 -0.15 -28.26 14.46
N GLU A 141 -0.64 -29.02 13.48
CA GLU A 141 -0.35 -28.83 12.06
C GLU A 141 -0.84 -27.47 11.56
N ASP A 142 -2.07 -27.12 11.91
CA ASP A 142 -2.70 -25.87 11.48
C ASP A 142 -2.02 -24.66 12.11
N THR A 143 -1.60 -24.77 13.37
CA THR A 143 -0.81 -23.73 14.05
C THR A 143 0.55 -23.53 13.38
N ALA A 144 1.26 -24.61 13.05
CA ALA A 144 2.53 -24.53 12.34
C ALA A 144 2.37 -23.93 10.94
N LEU A 145 1.32 -24.34 10.21
CA LEU A 145 1.00 -23.78 8.90
C LEU A 145 0.64 -22.29 9.00
N ALA A 146 -0.12 -21.87 10.02
CA ALA A 146 -0.44 -20.48 10.24
C ALA A 146 0.84 -19.64 10.41
N ALA A 147 1.77 -20.08 11.25
CA ALA A 147 3.06 -19.41 11.44
C ALA A 147 3.89 -19.33 10.15
N GLU A 148 3.90 -20.40 9.33
CA GLU A 148 4.57 -20.36 8.02
C GLU A 148 3.94 -19.32 7.09
N ARG A 149 2.61 -19.28 7.01
CA ARG A 149 1.88 -18.33 6.16
C ARG A 149 2.02 -16.89 6.64
N GLU A 150 2.08 -16.68 7.95
CA GLU A 150 2.38 -15.38 8.58
C GLU A 150 3.76 -14.87 8.15
N HIS A 151 4.78 -15.71 8.20
CA HIS A 151 6.13 -15.33 7.74
C HIS A 151 6.17 -14.97 6.25
N ILE A 152 5.43 -15.72 5.41
CA ILE A 152 5.29 -15.40 3.98
C ILE A 152 4.61 -14.04 3.78
N LEU A 153 3.53 -13.76 4.53
CA LEU A 153 2.84 -12.47 4.48
C LEU A 153 3.77 -11.34 4.92
N TYR A 154 4.48 -11.51 6.04
CA TYR A 154 5.45 -10.53 6.52
C TYR A 154 6.50 -10.21 5.47
N ARG A 155 7.04 -11.23 4.78
CA ARG A 155 7.99 -11.04 3.68
C ARG A 155 7.37 -10.26 2.52
N ALA A 156 6.16 -10.59 2.10
CA ALA A 156 5.47 -9.88 1.03
C ALA A 156 5.22 -8.39 1.38
N VAL A 157 4.83 -8.11 2.63
CA VAL A 157 4.64 -6.73 3.11
C VAL A 157 5.97 -5.98 3.19
N LYS A 158 7.06 -6.64 3.59
CA LYS A 158 8.40 -6.06 3.56
C LYS A 158 8.83 -5.70 2.14
N ASP A 159 8.62 -6.59 1.18
CA ASP A 159 8.91 -6.34 -0.23
C ASP A 159 8.09 -5.17 -0.76
N PHE A 160 6.82 -5.05 -0.35
CA PHE A 160 5.98 -3.91 -0.70
C PHE A 160 6.57 -2.59 -0.19
N ARG A 161 6.96 -2.53 1.08
CA ARG A 161 7.59 -1.33 1.67
C ARG A 161 8.88 -0.93 0.94
N LEU A 162 9.70 -1.90 0.56
CA LEU A 162 10.93 -1.67 -0.20
C LEU A 162 10.63 -1.12 -1.60
N ALA A 163 9.68 -1.71 -2.31
CA ALA A 163 9.24 -1.23 -3.62
C ALA A 163 8.65 0.19 -3.53
N ALA A 164 7.77 0.44 -2.56
CA ALA A 164 7.16 1.75 -2.33
C ALA A 164 8.22 2.82 -2.04
N ARG A 165 9.20 2.51 -1.19
CA ARG A 165 10.34 3.40 -0.91
C ARG A 165 11.16 3.69 -2.17
N SER A 166 11.42 2.68 -2.99
CA SER A 166 12.14 2.87 -4.25
C SER A 166 11.38 3.78 -5.22
N VAL A 167 10.07 3.59 -5.38
CA VAL A 167 9.24 4.41 -6.28
C VAL A 167 9.15 5.87 -5.80
N ILE A 168 9.06 6.10 -4.49
CA ILE A 168 9.05 7.45 -3.93
C ILE A 168 10.44 8.10 -4.00
N GLY A 169 11.52 7.31 -3.81
CA GLY A 169 12.90 7.80 -3.72
C GLY A 169 13.63 7.99 -5.06
N ASN A 170 13.26 7.25 -6.12
CA ASN A 170 13.99 7.21 -7.40
C ASN A 170 13.57 8.27 -8.43
N THR A 171 12.77 9.28 -8.07
CA THR A 171 12.52 10.42 -8.98
C THR A 171 13.67 11.43 -8.88
N LYS A 172 14.75 11.19 -9.63
CA LYS A 172 15.71 12.22 -10.06
C LYS A 172 15.42 12.63 -11.49
#